data_AF-A0A8T5MXZ3-F1
#
_entry.id   AF-A0A8T5MXZ3-F1
#
_cell.length_a   1.000
_cell.length_b   1.000
_cell.length_c   1.000
_cell.angle_alpha   90.00
_cell.angle_beta   90.00
_cell.angle_gamma   90.00
#
_symmetry.space_group_name_H-M   'P 1'
#
loop_
_entity.id
_entity.type
_entity.pdbx_description
1 polymer ?
#
loop_
_entity_poly.entity_id
_entity_poly.type
_entity_poly.pdbx_seq_one_letter_code
_entity_poly.pdbx_strand_id
1 'polypeptide(L)'
;MKKIDNKELIKIAKEVSKHLQKLPEVKAIAIYGSVAKGFFDEHSDIDIICLSTKVPKITVVKKTLKENKIGIGEIKRTGGFSDHAMYGAHFKNREIQIVFFSLYVIENNIKEI
;
A
#
# COMPACT_ATOMS: atom_id res chain seq x y z
N MET A 1 -13.93 9.88 -22.62
CA MET A 1 -13.38 9.42 -21.32
C MET A 1 -14.18 8.22 -20.83
N LYS A 2 -13.50 7.11 -20.48
CA LYS A 2 -14.18 5.98 -19.84
C LYS A 2 -14.49 6.39 -18.40
N LYS A 3 -15.76 6.32 -18.00
CA LYS A 3 -16.15 6.55 -16.60
C LYS A 3 -15.54 5.45 -15.75
N ILE A 4 -14.64 5.80 -14.85
CA ILE A 4 -14.01 4.83 -13.94
C ILE A 4 -15.02 4.49 -12.86
N ASP A 5 -15.20 3.20 -12.61
CA ASP A 5 -16.00 2.76 -11.50
C ASP A 5 -15.18 2.84 -10.21
N ASN A 6 -15.58 3.72 -9.29
CA ASN A 6 -15.03 3.81 -7.94
C ASN A 6 -14.92 2.42 -7.27
N LYS A 7 -15.92 1.56 -7.52
CA LYS A 7 -15.96 0.21 -6.96
C LYS A 7 -14.79 -0.65 -7.42
N GLU A 8 -14.26 -0.43 -8.61
CA GLU A 8 -13.11 -1.18 -9.12
C GLU A 8 -11.82 -0.82 -8.37
N LEU A 9 -11.54 0.48 -8.19
CA LEU A 9 -10.37 0.96 -7.45
C LEU A 9 -10.40 0.48 -5.99
N ILE A 10 -11.56 0.61 -5.33
CA ILE A 10 -11.76 0.10 -3.96
C ILE A 10 -11.59 -1.43 -3.92
N LYS A 11 -12.08 -2.16 -4.92
CA LYS A 11 -11.92 -3.62 -4.99
C LYS A 11 -10.45 -4.02 -5.12
N ILE A 12 -9.68 -3.34 -5.96
CA ILE A 12 -8.24 -3.55 -6.08
C ILE A 12 -7.53 -3.26 -4.76
N ALA A 13 -7.82 -2.11 -4.15
CA ALA A 13 -7.23 -1.72 -2.87
C ALA A 13 -7.50 -2.75 -1.76
N LYS A 14 -8.75 -3.24 -1.67
CA LYS A 14 -9.15 -4.30 -0.73
C LYS A 14 -8.45 -5.63 -1.01
N GLU A 15 -8.32 -6.00 -2.28
CA GLU A 15 -7.64 -7.24 -2.70
C GLU A 15 -6.18 -7.21 -2.26
N VAL A 16 -5.44 -6.15 -2.59
CA VAL A 16 -4.04 -6.00 -2.17
C VAL A 16 -3.92 -5.92 -0.65
N SER A 17 -4.78 -5.16 0.02
CA SER A 17 -4.80 -5.04 1.49
C SER A 17 -4.98 -6.40 2.18
N LYS A 18 -5.85 -7.27 1.68
CA LYS A 18 -6.08 -8.61 2.23
C LYS A 18 -4.80 -9.47 2.24
N HIS A 19 -3.92 -9.28 1.26
CA HIS A 19 -2.65 -10.00 1.20
C HIS A 19 -1.58 -9.35 2.07
N LEU A 20 -1.56 -8.02 2.13
CA LEU A 20 -0.68 -7.27 3.04
C LEU A 20 -0.99 -7.57 4.52
N GLN A 21 -2.25 -7.82 4.89
CA GLN A 21 -2.65 -8.25 6.23
C GLN A 21 -2.04 -9.59 6.67
N LYS A 22 -1.51 -10.40 5.74
CA LYS A 22 -0.81 -11.65 6.06
C LYS A 22 0.61 -11.42 6.58
N LEU A 23 1.14 -10.20 6.46
CA LEU A 23 2.42 -9.83 7.03
C LEU A 23 2.25 -9.63 8.55
N PRO A 24 2.96 -10.39 9.41
CA PRO A 24 2.78 -10.33 10.85
C PRO A 24 3.15 -8.96 11.45
N GLU A 25 4.01 -8.20 10.76
CA GLU A 25 4.37 -6.83 11.12
C GLU A 25 3.22 -5.84 10.96
N VAL A 26 2.30 -6.07 10.01
CA VAL A 26 1.22 -5.11 9.70
C VAL A 26 0.12 -5.19 10.75
N LYS A 27 -0.22 -4.05 11.35
CA LYS A 27 -1.23 -3.92 12.41
C LYS A 27 -2.48 -3.18 11.96
N ALA A 28 -2.34 -2.26 11.01
CA ALA A 28 -3.47 -1.59 10.39
C ALA A 28 -3.17 -1.29 8.92
N ILE A 29 -4.22 -1.22 8.11
CA ILE A 29 -4.14 -0.81 6.72
C ILE A 29 -5.22 0.24 6.45
N ALA A 30 -4.86 1.29 5.73
CA ALA A 30 -5.76 2.32 5.24
C ALA A 30 -5.57 2.52 3.73
N ILE A 31 -6.65 2.90 3.06
CA ILE A 31 -6.59 3.45 1.70
C ILE A 31 -6.43 4.95 1.85
N TYR A 32 -5.53 5.56 1.08
CA TYR A 32 -5.26 7.00 1.14
C TYR A 32 -5.40 7.66 -0.25
N GLY A 33 -4.95 8.91 -0.36
CA GLY A 33 -4.84 9.59 -1.65
C GLY A 33 -6.17 10.03 -2.25
N SER A 34 -6.15 10.19 -3.58
CA SER A 34 -7.29 10.61 -4.42
C SER A 34 -8.48 9.65 -4.31
N VAL A 35 -8.21 8.35 -4.26
CA VAL A 35 -9.23 7.29 -4.13
C VAL A 35 -9.99 7.41 -2.82
N ALA A 36 -9.30 7.59 -1.70
CA ALA A 36 -9.94 7.75 -0.39
C ALA A 36 -10.79 9.03 -0.29
N LYS A 37 -10.39 10.10 -0.99
CA LYS A 37 -11.09 11.39 -1.02
C LYS A 37 -12.25 11.45 -2.02
N GLY A 38 -12.34 10.47 -2.93
CA GLY A 38 -13.33 10.48 -4.02
C GLY A 38 -13.01 11.44 -5.17
N PHE A 39 -11.77 11.95 -5.25
CA PHE A 39 -11.30 12.87 -6.29
C PHE A 39 -10.24 12.19 -7.17
N PHE A 40 -10.61 11.10 -7.85
CA PHE A 40 -9.71 10.32 -8.70
C PHE A 40 -10.12 10.41 -10.18
N ASP A 41 -9.16 10.17 -11.05
CA ASP A 41 -9.28 10.15 -12.51
C ASP A 41 -8.62 8.89 -13.11
N GLU A 42 -8.46 8.84 -14.43
CA GLU A 42 -7.92 7.67 -15.14
C GLU A 42 -6.43 7.45 -14.98
N HIS A 43 -5.74 8.44 -14.42
CA HIS A 43 -4.32 8.42 -14.14
C HIS A 43 -4.02 8.26 -12.65
N SER A 44 -5.04 8.31 -11.80
CA SER A 44 -4.90 8.15 -10.37
C SER A 44 -4.41 6.74 -10.00
N ASP A 45 -3.40 6.71 -9.15
CA ASP A 45 -2.89 5.53 -8.47
C ASP A 45 -3.77 5.14 -7.26
N ILE A 46 -3.47 3.97 -6.70
CA ILE A 46 -4.11 3.48 -5.48
C ILE A 46 -3.08 3.50 -4.35
N ASP A 47 -3.27 4.40 -3.40
CA ASP A 47 -2.43 4.52 -2.21
C ASP A 47 -2.93 3.62 -1.08
N ILE A 48 -2.04 2.74 -0.60
CA ILE A 48 -2.28 1.86 0.54
C ILE A 48 -1.23 2.17 1.61
N ILE A 49 -1.70 2.54 2.80
CA ILE A 49 -0.87 2.79 3.98
C ILE A 49 -0.96 1.59 4.91
N CYS A 50 0.18 1.06 5.32
CA CYS A 50 0.33 -0.03 6.28
C CYS A 50 1.03 0.46 7.54
N LEU A 51 0.33 0.51 8.67
CA LEU A 51 0.94 0.73 9.97
C LEU A 51 1.50 -0.60 10.47
N SER A 52 2.80 -0.63 10.77
CA SER A 52 3.51 -1.87 11.06
C SER A 52 4.40 -1.72 12.29
N THR A 53 4.61 -2.79 13.06
CA THR A 53 5.54 -2.77 14.20
C THR A 53 6.98 -2.49 13.78
N LYS A 54 7.35 -2.89 12.56
CA LYS A 54 8.59 -2.55 11.87
C LYS A 54 8.33 -2.55 10.37
N VAL A 55 9.15 -1.82 9.62
CA VAL A 55 9.08 -1.84 8.15
C VAL A 55 9.53 -3.21 7.62
N PRO A 56 8.67 -3.96 6.88
CA PRO A 56 9.06 -5.26 6.34
C PRO A 56 10.10 -5.10 5.22
N LYS A 57 11.00 -6.08 5.08
CA LYS A 57 11.94 -6.10 3.95
C LYS A 57 11.17 -6.28 2.64
N ILE A 58 11.62 -5.62 1.57
CA ILE A 58 10.99 -5.73 0.25
C ILE A 58 10.89 -7.18 -0.25
N THR A 59 11.84 -8.05 0.09
CA THR A 59 11.82 -9.48 -0.28
C THR A 59 10.63 -10.22 0.35
N VAL A 60 10.28 -9.89 1.59
CA VAL A 60 9.12 -10.46 2.30
C VAL A 60 7.83 -9.95 1.67
N VAL A 61 7.73 -8.64 1.40
CA VAL A 61 6.57 -8.04 0.72
C VAL A 61 6.37 -8.67 -0.66
N LYS A 62 7.45 -8.79 -1.45
CA LYS A 62 7.45 -9.46 -2.75
C LYS A 62 6.95 -10.90 -2.65
N LYS A 63 7.50 -11.67 -1.71
CA LYS A 63 7.11 -13.06 -1.47
C LYS A 63 5.62 -13.14 -1.17
N THR A 64 5.13 -12.37 -0.20
CA THR A 64 3.72 -12.34 0.19
C THR A 64 2.82 -11.97 -0.99
N LEU A 65 3.12 -10.93 -1.75
CA LEU A 65 2.22 -10.54 -2.85
C LEU A 65 2.32 -11.46 -4.08
N LYS A 66 3.49 -12.04 -4.38
CA LYS A 66 3.67 -12.99 -5.49
C LYS A 66 3.06 -14.37 -5.22
N GLU A 67 3.26 -14.93 -4.02
CA GLU A 67 2.77 -16.27 -3.67
C GLU A 67 1.24 -16.35 -3.66
N ASN A 68 0.58 -15.20 -3.53
CA ASN A 68 -0.87 -15.11 -3.58
C ASN A 68 -1.45 -14.99 -5.01
N LYS A 69 -0.60 -15.06 -6.06
CA LYS A 69 -1.00 -15.08 -7.48
C LYS A 69 -1.97 -13.98 -7.93
N ILE A 70 -1.93 -12.82 -7.27
CA ILE A 70 -2.90 -11.75 -7.54
C ILE A 70 -2.66 -11.02 -8.87
N GLY A 71 -1.56 -11.30 -9.58
CA GLY A 71 -1.21 -10.60 -10.82
C GLY A 71 -0.59 -9.23 -10.56
N ILE A 72 0.03 -9.04 -9.38
CA ILE A 72 0.87 -7.87 -9.12
C ILE A 72 2.16 -7.98 -9.94
N GLY A 73 2.49 -6.89 -10.61
CA GLY A 73 3.72 -6.73 -11.37
C GLY A 73 4.94 -6.60 -10.47
N GLU A 74 6.02 -6.10 -11.04
CA GLU A 74 7.25 -5.89 -10.29
C GLU A 74 7.04 -4.86 -9.18
N ILE A 75 7.39 -5.25 -7.95
CA ILE A 75 7.40 -4.35 -6.80
C ILE A 75 8.78 -3.71 -6.69
N LYS A 76 8.85 -2.38 -6.72
CA LYS A 76 10.09 -1.61 -6.60
C LYS A 76 10.04 -0.70 -5.39
N ARG A 77 11.19 -0.52 -4.71
CA ARG A 77 11.29 0.54 -3.70
C ARG A 77 11.34 1.86 -4.44
N THR A 78 10.40 2.75 -4.13
CA THR A 78 10.27 4.07 -4.76
C THR A 78 10.69 5.19 -3.80
N GLY A 79 10.80 4.89 -2.50
CA GLY A 79 11.25 5.86 -1.49
C GLY A 79 11.29 5.31 -0.07
N GLY A 80 11.51 6.22 0.88
CA GLY A 80 11.47 5.99 2.32
C GLY A 80 12.83 5.72 2.99
N PHE A 81 12.88 5.93 4.31
CA PHE A 81 14.07 5.78 5.15
C PHE A 81 14.02 4.51 6.04
N SER A 82 14.59 4.54 7.24
CA SER A 82 14.60 3.40 8.18
C SER A 82 13.23 3.19 8.85
N ASP A 83 12.45 4.25 8.97
CA ASP A 83 11.19 4.36 9.69
C ASP A 83 9.94 4.23 8.80
N HIS A 84 10.10 4.41 7.49
CA HIS A 84 9.07 4.16 6.50
C HIS A 84 9.66 3.64 5.19
N ALA A 85 8.89 2.84 4.44
CA ALA A 85 9.27 2.43 3.08
C ALA A 85 8.10 2.56 2.12
N MET A 86 8.40 3.04 0.92
CA MET A 86 7.43 3.14 -0.17
C MET A 86 7.77 2.14 -1.26
N TYR A 87 6.75 1.40 -1.68
CA TYR A 87 6.83 0.42 -2.76
C TYR A 87 5.81 0.73 -3.85
N GLY A 88 6.28 0.90 -5.07
CA GLY A 88 5.44 1.00 -6.25
C GLY A 88 5.27 -0.38 -6.90
N ALA A 89 4.07 -0.67 -7.37
CA ALA A 89 3.77 -1.86 -8.14
C ALA A 89 2.65 -1.59 -9.15
N HIS A 90 2.57 -2.43 -10.18
CA HIS A 90 1.43 -2.44 -11.09
C HIS A 90 0.49 -3.58 -10.72
N PHE A 91 -0.81 -3.36 -10.81
CA PHE A 91 -1.81 -4.38 -10.61
C PHE A 91 -2.93 -4.20 -11.63
N LYS A 92 -3.12 -5.19 -12.49
CA LYS A 92 -3.96 -5.03 -13.69
C LYS A 92 -3.47 -3.80 -14.47
N ASN A 93 -4.33 -2.82 -14.72
CA ASN A 93 -4.01 -1.58 -15.46
C ASN A 93 -3.91 -0.37 -14.53
N ARG A 94 -3.48 -0.57 -13.27
CA ARG A 94 -3.37 0.48 -12.26
C ARG A 94 -2.03 0.42 -11.57
N GLU A 95 -1.50 1.60 -11.27
CA GLU A 95 -0.39 1.76 -10.34
C GLU A 95 -0.92 1.68 -8.91
N ILE A 96 -0.16 1.01 -8.05
CA ILE A 96 -0.42 0.91 -6.61
C ILE A 96 0.83 1.37 -5.90
N GLN A 97 0.65 2.31 -4.97
CA GLN A 97 1.67 2.72 -4.04
C GLN A 97 1.37 2.14 -2.66
N ILE A 98 2.33 1.41 -2.10
CA ILE A 98 2.21 0.78 -0.79
C ILE A 98 3.24 1.42 0.14
N VAL A 99 2.77 2.10 1.16
CA VAL A 99 3.61 2.79 2.14
C VAL A 99 3.54 2.07 3.47
N PHE A 100 4.68 1.67 4.02
CA PHE A 100 4.78 1.09 5.35
C PHE A 100 5.33 2.14 6.31
N PHE A 101 4.63 2.39 7.42
CA PHE A 101 5.14 3.19 8.53
C PHE A 101 5.43 2.32 9.74
N SER A 102 6.56 2.57 10.40
CA SER A 102 6.91 1.96 11.68
C SER A 102 6.15 2.64 12.83
N LEU A 103 5.35 1.88 13.56
CA LEU A 103 4.65 2.33 14.76
C LEU A 103 5.63 2.84 15.82
N TYR A 104 6.83 2.25 15.91
CA TYR A 104 7.87 2.75 16.81
C TYR A 104 8.18 4.23 16.60
N VAL A 105 8.20 4.69 15.35
CA VAL A 105 8.48 6.10 15.04
C VAL A 105 7.27 6.98 15.30
N ILE A 106 6.08 6.50 14.96
CA ILE A 106 4.82 7.21 15.24
C ILE A 106 4.66 7.44 16.75
N GLU A 107 4.88 6.42 17.58
CA GLU A 107 4.76 6.51 19.04
C GLU A 107 5.79 7.45 19.68
N ASN A 108 6.99 7.58 19.11
CA ASN A 108 8.00 8.49 19.61
C ASN A 108 7.77 9.94 19.16
N ASN A 109 7.21 10.16 17.97
CA ASN A 109 6.94 11.51 17.46
C ASN A 109 5.61 12.10 17.97
N ILE A 110 4.60 11.26 18.29
CA ILE A 110 3.32 11.76 18.84
C ILE A 110 3.49 12.32 20.26
N LYS A 111 4.52 11.92 21.01
CA LYS A 111 4.79 12.45 22.35
C LYS A 111 5.19 13.94 22.35
N GLU A 112 5.44 14.52 21.18
CA GLU A 112 5.83 15.93 21.03
C GLU A 112 4.66 16.85 20.64
N ILE A 113 3.43 16.33 20.54
CA ILE A 113 2.20 17.08 20.21
C ILE A 113 1.33 17.22 21.47
#